data_AF-A0A3C0JS51-F1
#
_entry.id   AF-A0A3C0JS51-F1
#
_cell.length_a   1.000
_cell.length_b   1.000
_cell.length_c   1.000
_cell.angle_alpha   90.00
_cell.angle_beta   90.00
_cell.angle_gamma   90.00
#
_symmetry.space_group_name_H-M   'P 1'
#
loop_
_entity.id
_entity.type
_entity.pdbx_description
1 polymer ?
#
loop_
_entity_poly.entity_id
_entity_poly.type
_entity_poly.pdbx_seq_one_letter_code
_entity_poly.pdbx_strand_id
1 'polypeptide(L)' 'GAALNVIQDKVGLHGALKASLSNLYGYTSDEDGIRHAMLEKPDITFNDAKFLPVSCSAFVNYIKGKAAEANLKMK' A
#
# COMPACT_ATOMS: atom_id res chain seq x y z
N GLY A 1 8.81 4.46 -0.18
CA GLY A 1 9.31 3.52 0.84
C GLY A 1 10.36 2.57 0.25
N ALA A 2 11.38 2.21 1.01
CA ALA A 2 12.53 1.39 0.54
C ALA A 2 12.12 0.02 -0.05
N ALA A 3 11.07 -0.61 0.50
CA ALA A 3 10.57 -1.89 0.00
C ALA A 3 10.01 -1.82 -1.43
N LEU A 4 9.38 -0.72 -1.83
CA LEU A 4 8.81 -0.57 -3.19
C LEU A 4 9.90 -0.50 -4.27
N ASN A 5 11.11 -0.03 -3.95
CA ASN A 5 12.23 -0.06 -4.88
C ASN A 5 12.65 -1.50 -5.20
N VAL A 6 12.81 -2.32 -4.17
CA VAL A 6 13.17 -3.74 -4.32
C VAL A 6 12.11 -4.51 -5.11
N ILE A 7 10.83 -4.21 -4.86
CA ILE A 7 9.71 -4.81 -5.61
C ILE A 7 9.75 -4.38 -7.07
N GLN A 8 9.95 -3.08 -7.35
CA GLN A 8 10.08 -2.60 -8.72
C GLN A 8 11.16 -3.35 -9.50
N ASP A 9 12.35 -3.52 -8.91
CA ASP A 9 13.50 -4.15 -9.56
C ASP A 9 13.28 -5.66 -9.80
N LYS A 10 12.53 -6.34 -8.93
CA LYS A 10 12.34 -7.80 -8.98
C LYS A 10 11.11 -8.24 -9.77
N VAL A 11 9.98 -7.55 -9.64
CA VAL A 11 8.69 -7.94 -10.24
C VAL A 11 8.20 -7.00 -11.34
N GLY A 12 8.95 -5.94 -11.66
CA GLY A 12 8.61 -5.02 -12.75
C GLY A 12 7.40 -4.16 -12.44
N LEU A 13 7.44 -3.42 -11.32
CA LEU A 13 6.37 -2.52 -10.92
C LEU A 13 6.39 -1.25 -11.78
N HIS A 14 5.26 -0.91 -12.42
CA HIS A 14 5.15 0.34 -13.18
C HIS A 14 5.39 1.57 -12.28
N GLY A 15 6.14 2.56 -12.77
CA GLY A 15 6.51 3.74 -11.98
C GLY A 15 5.32 4.50 -11.39
N ALA A 16 4.23 4.62 -12.16
CA ALA A 16 3.00 5.26 -11.68
C ALA A 16 2.35 4.49 -10.51
N LEU A 17 2.37 3.15 -10.53
CA LEU A 17 1.82 2.32 -9.46
C LEU A 17 2.67 2.41 -8.19
N LYS A 18 3.99 2.49 -8.33
CA LYS A 18 4.89 2.76 -7.21
C LYS A 18 4.62 4.12 -6.57
N ALA A 19 4.43 5.15 -7.39
CA ALA A 19 4.15 6.51 -6.92
C ALA A 19 2.81 6.57 -6.19
N SER A 20 1.75 5.96 -6.73
CA SER A 20 0.44 5.92 -6.07
C SER A 20 0.50 5.22 -4.71
N LEU A 21 1.20 4.10 -4.59
CA LEU A 21 1.39 3.39 -3.31
C LEU A 21 2.20 4.20 -2.29
N SER A 22 3.21 4.95 -2.76
CA SER A 22 3.99 5.83 -1.89
C SER A 22 3.15 6.99 -1.36
N ASN A 23 2.35 7.61 -2.22
CA ASN A 23 1.44 8.69 -1.83
C ASN A 23 0.33 8.18 -0.90
N LEU A 24 -0.21 6.99 -1.17
CA LEU A 24 -1.20 6.36 -0.29
C LEU A 24 -0.63 6.09 1.10
N TYR A 25 0.59 5.55 1.18
CA TYR A 25 1.26 5.37 2.46
C TYR A 25 1.45 6.70 3.21
N GLY A 26 1.86 7.75 2.48
CA GLY A 26 1.97 9.11 3.02
C GLY A 26 0.66 9.63 3.58
N TYR A 27 -0.43 9.60 2.81
CA TYR A 27 -1.78 9.99 3.25
C TYR A 27 -2.19 9.28 4.54
N THR A 28 -1.91 7.98 4.65
CA THR A 28 -2.30 7.24 5.87
C THR A 28 -1.39 7.46 7.07
N SER A 29 -0.23 8.08 6.89
CA SER A 29 0.77 8.32 7.94
C SER A 29 0.82 9.77 8.43
N ASP A 30 0.18 10.69 7.69
CA ASP A 30 0.09 12.11 8.02
C ASP A 30 -0.84 12.34 9.22
N GLU A 31 -0.78 13.51 9.86
CA GLU A 31 -1.49 13.85 11.12
C GLU A 31 -3.03 13.69 11.02
N ASP A 32 -3.60 13.80 9.82
CA ASP A 32 -5.03 13.56 9.52
C ASP A 32 -5.33 12.14 8.97
N GLY A 33 -4.32 11.27 8.94
CA GLY A 33 -4.38 9.95 8.35
C GLY A 33 -5.02 8.88 9.22
N ILE A 34 -5.51 7.82 8.58
CA ILE A 34 -6.26 6.68 9.16
C ILE A 34 -5.44 5.82 10.16
N ARG A 35 -4.17 6.14 10.45
CA ARG A 35 -3.29 5.35 11.36
C ARG A 35 -3.09 5.95 12.75
N HIS A 36 -3.27 7.25 12.95
CA HIS A 36 -3.12 7.83 14.29
C HIS A 36 -4.39 7.56 15.09
N ALA A 37 -4.25 7.19 16.36
CA ALA A 37 -5.38 7.04 17.26
C ALA A 37 -5.99 8.44 17.45
N MET A 38 -7.03 8.75 16.67
CA MET A 38 -7.68 10.05 16.68
C MET A 38 -8.38 10.25 18.03
N LEU A 39 -7.73 11.02 18.91
CA LEU A 39 -8.26 11.43 20.21
C LEU A 39 -9.37 12.49 20.05
N GLU A 40 -9.44 13.14 18.90
CA GLU A 40 -10.49 14.10 18.52
C GLU A 40 -11.41 13.52 17.44
N LYS A 41 -12.63 14.08 17.32
CA LYS A 41 -13.72 13.59 16.47
C LYS A 41 -13.23 13.42 15.02
N PRO A 42 -13.15 12.19 14.47
CA PRO A 42 -12.72 12.00 13.08
C PRO A 42 -13.81 12.49 12.12
N ASP A 43 -13.43 13.26 11.10
CA ASP A 43 -14.19 13.35 9.83
C ASP A 43 -13.91 12.14 8.92
N ILE A 44 -13.45 11.01 9.49
CA ILE A 44 -13.21 9.73 8.81
C ILE A 44 -14.52 8.94 8.76
N THR A 45 -14.97 8.60 7.55
CA THR A 45 -16.10 7.70 7.38
C THR A 45 -15.66 6.24 7.48
N PHE A 46 -16.63 5.34 7.67
CA PHE A 46 -16.38 3.90 7.56
C PHE A 46 -15.74 3.50 6.21
N ASN A 47 -16.10 4.21 5.13
CA ASN A 47 -15.56 3.93 3.81
C ASN A 47 -14.06 4.27 3.73
N ASP A 48 -13.65 5.39 4.31
CA ASP A 48 -12.25 5.82 4.36
C ASP A 48 -11.44 4.80 5.18
N ALA A 49 -11.95 4.41 6.36
CA ALA A 49 -11.32 3.40 7.21
C ALA A 49 -11.18 2.04 6.52
N LYS A 50 -12.19 1.62 5.75
CA LYS A 50 -12.20 0.33 5.02
C LYS A 50 -11.25 0.34 3.83
N PHE A 51 -11.03 1.48 3.19
CA PHE A 51 -10.25 1.58 1.96
C PHE A 51 -8.83 1.05 2.13
N LEU A 52 -8.16 1.38 3.23
CA LEU A 52 -6.75 1.04 3.43
C LEU A 52 -6.52 -0.48 3.60
N PRO A 53 -7.20 -1.21 4.52
CA PRO A 53 -7.04 -2.66 4.64
C PRO A 53 -7.36 -3.42 3.35
N VAL A 54 -8.40 -3.00 2.62
CA VAL A 54 -8.79 -3.62 1.34
C VAL A 54 -7.71 -3.41 0.28
N SER A 55 -7.22 -2.17 0.14
CA SER A 55 -6.17 -1.83 -0.83
C SER A 55 -4.85 -2.55 -0.52
N CYS A 56 -4.48 -2.67 0.76
CA CYS A 56 -3.31 -3.45 1.18
C CYS A 56 -3.44 -4.93 0.82
N SER A 57 -4.62 -5.52 1.06
CA SER A 57 -4.89 -6.92 0.74
C SER A 57 -4.81 -7.18 -0.77
N ALA A 58 -5.42 -6.31 -1.57
CA ALA A 58 -5.35 -6.38 -3.03
C ALA A 58 -3.91 -6.24 -3.53
N PHE A 59 -3.14 -5.29 -2.98
CA PHE A 59 -1.74 -5.08 -3.32
C PHE A 59 -0.86 -6.30 -3.02
N VAL A 60 -0.98 -6.89 -1.83
CA VAL A 60 -0.20 -8.08 -1.46
C VAL A 60 -0.52 -9.24 -2.40
N ASN A 61 -1.80 -9.45 -2.73
CA ASN A 61 -2.21 -10.49 -3.68
C ASN A 61 -1.64 -10.24 -5.08
N TYR A 62 -1.66 -9.00 -5.55
CA TYR A 62 -1.05 -8.62 -6.82
C TYR A 62 0.45 -8.92 -6.84
N ILE A 63 1.20 -8.52 -5.81
CA ILE A 63 2.64 -8.80 -5.73
C ILE A 63 2.93 -10.30 -5.67
N LYS A 64 2.12 -11.09 -4.96
CA LYS A 64 2.24 -12.56 -4.97
C LYS A 64 2.05 -13.14 -6.37
N GLY A 65 1.05 -12.67 -7.11
CA GLY A 65 0.83 -13.08 -8.50
C GLY A 65 2.03 -12.74 -9.40
N LYS A 66 2.50 -11.49 -9.35
CA LYS A 66 3.68 -11.05 -10.10
C LYS A 66 4.95 -11.83 -9.72
N ALA A 67 5.13 -12.13 -8.44
CA ALA A 67 6.27 -12.93 -7.98
C ALA A 67 6.20 -14.38 -8.50
N ALA A 68 5.02 -14.98 -8.53
CA ALA A 68 4.81 -16.31 -9.10
C ALA A 68 5.11 -16.34 -10.61
N GLU A 69 4.61 -15.35 -11.38
CA GLU A 69 4.93 -15.18 -12.81
C GLU A 69 6.45 -15.04 -13.05
N ALA A 70 7.14 -14.32 -12.17
CA ALA A 70 8.58 -14.09 -12.23
C ALA A 70 9.42 -15.24 -11.63
N ASN A 71 8.80 -16.36 -11.19
CA ASN A 71 9.47 -17.50 -10.53
C ASN A 71 10.28 -17.10 -9.27
N LEU A 72 9.87 -16.05 -8.58
CA LEU A 72 10.50 -15.57 -7.35
C LEU A 72 9.90 -16.29 -6.15
N LYS A 73 10.72 -17.03 -5.40
CA LYS A 73 10.31 -17.58 -4.10
C LYS A 73 10.28 -16.46 -3.07
N MET A 74 9.08 -15.99 -2.73
CA MET A 74 8.90 -15.12 -1.55
C MET A 74 8.97 -16.00 -0.30
N LYS A 75 9.95 -15.73 0.57
CA LYS A 75 10.10 -16.39 1.88
C LYS A 75 9.09 -15.84 2.88
#